data_AF-A0A438WS83-F1
#
_entry.id   AF-A0A438WS83-F1
#
_cell.length_a   1.000
_cell.length_b   1.000
_cell.length_c   1.000
_cell.angle_alpha   90.00
_cell.angle_beta   90.00
_cell.angle_gamma   90.00
#
_symmetry.space_group_name_H-M   'P 1'
#
loop_
_entity.id
_entity.type
_entity.pdbx_description
1 polymer ?
#
loop_
_entity_poly.entity_id
_entity_poly.type
_entity_poly.pdbx_seq_one_letter_code
_entity_poly.pdbx_strand_id
1 'polypeptide(L)'
;LPPTHYEIKLKGIVIGEGMVMPDKFLAMNTGFVNKEIEGIPTKEPAFGMDALWIETKNKEEAIIQGYTIIDPSTVIATHTSELVKKYAEDFITKDEVKSLLERLAKDYPTIVEESKKIPTGAIRSVLQALLHEKIPIKDMLTILETITDIAPLVQNDVNILTEQVRARLSRVITNAFKSEDGRLKFLTFSTDSEQFLLNKLRENGTS
;
A
#
# COMPACT_ATOMS: atom_id res chain seq x y z
N LEU A 1 7.18 20.88 18.34
CA LEU A 1 7.32 21.02 16.88
C LEU A 1 7.05 22.48 16.50
N PRO A 2 7.63 22.99 15.41
CA PRO A 2 7.23 24.29 14.85
C PRO A 2 5.72 24.35 14.58
N PRO A 3 5.09 25.54 14.58
CA PRO A 3 3.62 25.66 14.56
C PRO A 3 2.90 25.01 13.37
N THR A 4 3.56 24.93 12.22
CA THR A 4 3.02 24.39 10.96
C THR A 4 3.42 22.95 10.68
N HIS A 5 4.20 22.33 11.58
CA HIS A 5 4.78 21.01 11.36
C HIS A 5 4.01 19.94 12.13
N TYR A 6 3.97 18.74 11.55
CA TYR A 6 3.41 17.55 12.17
C TYR A 6 4.40 16.38 12.07
N GLU A 7 4.27 15.44 12.99
CA GLU A 7 5.09 14.25 13.08
C GLU A 7 4.18 13.04 13.34
N ILE A 8 4.41 11.96 12.60
CA ILE A 8 3.63 10.72 12.69
C ILE A 8 4.55 9.65 13.28
N LYS A 9 4.09 9.03 14.37
CA LYS A 9 4.83 8.00 15.09
C LYS A 9 4.13 6.66 15.03
N LEU A 10 4.91 5.60 14.89
CA LEU A 10 4.49 4.22 15.10
C LEU A 10 5.31 3.63 16.25
N LYS A 11 4.62 3.12 17.28
CA LYS A 11 5.26 2.57 18.49
C LYS A 11 6.26 3.54 19.14
N GLY A 12 5.96 4.85 19.09
CA GLY A 12 6.80 5.91 19.67
C GLY A 12 7.99 6.33 18.80
N ILE A 13 8.21 5.70 17.65
CA ILE A 13 9.29 6.00 16.70
C ILE A 13 8.73 6.83 15.54
N VAL A 14 9.44 7.88 15.13
CA VAL A 14 9.05 8.74 14.01
C VAL A 14 9.14 7.95 12.70
N ILE A 15 8.04 7.93 11.95
CA ILE A 15 7.96 7.24 10.65
C ILE A 15 7.66 8.17 9.48
N GLY A 16 7.25 9.41 9.77
CA GLY A 16 7.05 10.45 8.79
C GLY A 16 6.83 11.81 9.45
N GLU A 17 7.15 12.85 8.73
CA GLU A 17 7.07 14.24 9.16
C GLU A 17 6.63 15.10 7.97
N GLY A 18 6.08 16.28 8.26
CA GLY A 18 5.72 17.21 7.21
C GLY A 18 5.29 18.55 7.77
N MET A 19 4.92 19.44 6.85
CA MET A 19 4.36 20.74 7.21
C MET A 19 3.15 21.05 6.34
N VAL A 20 2.23 21.83 6.88
CA VAL A 20 1.09 22.38 6.14
C VAL A 20 0.91 23.85 6.45
N MET A 21 0.33 24.60 5.52
CA MET A 21 -0.11 25.98 5.74
C MET A 21 -1.62 25.98 6.00
N PRO A 22 -2.10 26.09 7.26
CA PRO A 22 -3.50 25.83 7.62
C PRO A 22 -4.52 26.75 6.95
N ASP A 23 -4.08 27.94 6.53
CA ASP A 23 -4.85 29.01 5.90
C ASP A 23 -4.76 29.02 4.36
N LYS A 24 -4.08 28.02 3.78
CA LYS A 24 -3.86 27.89 2.34
C LYS A 24 -4.39 26.58 1.78
N PHE A 25 -4.28 26.43 0.46
CA PHE A 25 -4.59 25.19 -0.25
C PHE A 25 -3.37 24.69 -1.02
N LEU A 26 -3.27 23.38 -1.20
CA LEU A 26 -2.26 22.75 -2.02
C LEU A 26 -2.83 22.56 -3.44
N ALA A 27 -2.17 23.13 -4.44
CA ALA A 27 -2.48 22.96 -5.85
C ALA A 27 -1.49 21.97 -6.48
N MET A 28 -2.01 20.91 -7.07
CA MET A 28 -1.23 19.83 -7.69
C MET A 28 -1.50 19.72 -9.19
N ASN A 29 -0.44 19.56 -9.97
CA ASN A 29 -0.55 19.28 -11.39
C ASN A 29 -0.68 17.77 -11.61
N THR A 30 -1.85 17.33 -12.07
CA THR A 30 -2.15 15.92 -12.37
C THR A 30 -2.09 15.59 -13.86
N GLY A 31 -1.48 16.48 -14.67
CA GLY A 31 -1.27 16.31 -16.11
C GLY A 31 -2.22 17.10 -17.01
N PHE A 32 -3.09 17.93 -16.43
CA PHE A 32 -4.11 18.71 -17.15
C PHE A 32 -3.91 20.23 -17.03
N VAL A 33 -2.77 20.67 -16.51
CA VAL A 33 -2.51 22.09 -16.30
C VAL A 33 -2.25 22.81 -17.62
N ASN A 34 -3.02 23.87 -17.89
CA ASN A 34 -2.88 24.73 -19.08
C ASN A 34 -1.82 25.80 -18.90
N LYS A 35 -1.83 26.49 -17.76
CA LYS A 35 -0.90 27.57 -17.42
C LYS A 35 -0.52 27.48 -15.95
N GLU A 36 0.77 27.70 -15.66
CA GLU A 36 1.24 27.77 -14.29
C GLU A 36 0.68 28.99 -13.55
N ILE A 37 0.39 28.79 -12.28
CA ILE A 37 -0.09 29.82 -11.35
C ILE A 37 1.01 30.17 -10.34
N GLU A 38 0.92 31.36 -9.74
CA GLU A 38 1.82 31.74 -8.65
C GLU A 38 1.43 31.06 -7.33
N GLY A 39 2.44 30.65 -6.57
CA GLY A 39 2.30 30.02 -5.26
C GLY A 39 3.66 29.75 -4.65
N ILE A 40 3.67 29.17 -3.45
CA ILE A 40 4.91 28.76 -2.77
C ILE A 40 5.23 27.32 -3.19
N PRO A 41 6.33 27.07 -3.93
CA PRO A 41 6.70 25.71 -4.34
C PRO A 41 6.97 24.80 -3.16
N THR A 42 6.50 23.56 -3.26
CA THR A 42 6.73 22.51 -2.27
C THR A 42 6.70 21.14 -2.93
N LYS A 43 7.06 20.12 -2.14
CA LYS A 43 6.75 18.73 -2.45
C LYS A 43 5.59 18.25 -1.58
N GLU A 44 4.65 17.56 -2.20
CA GLU A 44 3.57 16.87 -1.48
C GLU A 44 4.16 15.69 -0.69
N PRO A 45 3.81 15.51 0.60
CA PRO A 45 4.51 14.57 1.48
C PRO A 45 4.23 13.09 1.24
N ALA A 46 3.09 12.70 0.67
CA ALA A 46 2.71 11.30 0.46
C ALA A 46 3.45 10.65 -0.72
N PHE A 47 3.63 11.38 -1.83
CA PHE A 47 4.19 10.85 -3.08
C PHE A 47 5.41 11.63 -3.60
N GLY A 48 5.75 12.77 -3.00
CA GLY A 48 6.89 13.60 -3.43
C GLY A 48 6.65 14.36 -4.73
N MET A 49 5.39 14.54 -5.13
CA MET A 49 5.01 15.27 -6.34
C MET A 49 5.18 16.78 -6.16
N ASP A 50 5.47 17.48 -7.25
CA ASP A 50 5.52 18.95 -7.27
C ASP A 50 4.14 19.56 -7.02
N ALA A 51 4.11 20.54 -6.12
CA ALA A 51 2.88 21.23 -5.74
C ALA A 51 3.16 22.68 -5.34
N LEU A 52 2.10 23.48 -5.27
CA LEU A 52 2.15 24.89 -4.88
C LEU A 52 1.19 25.13 -3.72
N TRP A 53 1.64 25.80 -2.65
CA TRP A 53 0.73 26.39 -1.68
C TRP A 53 0.18 27.71 -2.23
N ILE A 54 -1.14 27.81 -2.33
CA ILE A 54 -1.85 28.95 -2.88
C ILE A 54 -2.82 29.55 -1.87
N GLU A 55 -3.05 30.87 -1.98
CA GLU A 55 -4.05 31.57 -1.19
C GLU A 55 -5.47 31.11 -1.54
N THR A 56 -6.39 31.24 -0.58
CA THR A 56 -7.82 30.90 -0.79
C THR A 56 -8.41 31.62 -2.02
N LYS A 57 -8.03 32.88 -2.24
CA LYS A 57 -8.50 33.70 -3.38
C LYS A 57 -8.01 33.18 -4.74
N ASN A 58 -6.95 32.39 -4.78
CA ASN A 58 -6.36 31.85 -6.01
C ASN A 58 -6.96 30.48 -6.40
N LYS A 59 -7.84 29.92 -5.55
CA LYS A 59 -8.42 28.58 -5.73
C LYS A 59 -9.21 28.43 -7.03
N GLU A 60 -10.09 29.39 -7.34
CA GLU A 60 -10.95 29.33 -8.53
C GLU A 60 -10.11 29.37 -9.82
N GLU A 61 -9.14 30.29 -9.90
CA GLU A 61 -8.21 30.38 -11.02
C GLU A 61 -7.39 29.10 -11.19
N ALA A 62 -6.88 28.52 -10.10
CA ALA A 62 -6.13 27.28 -10.15
C ALA A 62 -6.94 26.11 -10.73
N ILE A 63 -8.23 26.01 -10.35
CA ILE A 63 -9.15 25.01 -10.90
C ILE A 63 -9.37 25.25 -12.40
N ILE A 64 -9.59 26.51 -12.83
CA ILE A 64 -9.73 26.87 -14.25
C ILE A 64 -8.49 26.47 -15.06
N GLN A 65 -7.31 26.63 -14.48
CA GLN A 65 -6.05 26.23 -15.11
C GLN A 65 -5.78 24.72 -15.07
N GLY A 66 -6.65 23.91 -14.46
CA GLY A 66 -6.54 22.44 -14.44
C GLY A 66 -5.79 21.84 -13.26
N TYR A 67 -5.55 22.61 -12.19
CA TYR A 67 -4.96 22.08 -10.96
C TYR A 67 -5.99 21.33 -10.11
N THR A 68 -5.55 20.26 -9.45
CA THR A 68 -6.29 19.61 -8.37
C THR A 68 -6.02 20.35 -7.06
N ILE A 69 -7.07 20.76 -6.34
CA ILE A 69 -6.96 21.51 -5.09
C ILE A 69 -7.25 20.63 -3.90
N ILE A 70 -6.34 20.67 -2.92
CA ILE A 70 -6.38 19.84 -1.72
C ILE A 70 -6.24 20.75 -0.49
N ASP A 71 -7.11 20.57 0.50
CA ASP A 71 -7.02 21.31 1.76
C ASP A 71 -5.93 20.72 2.70
N PRO A 72 -5.42 21.50 3.66
CA PRO A 72 -4.36 21.05 4.58
C PRO A 72 -4.68 19.76 5.35
N SER A 73 -5.93 19.56 5.74
CA SER A 73 -6.33 18.36 6.51
C SER A 73 -6.26 17.12 5.63
N THR A 74 -6.69 17.24 4.37
CA THR A 74 -6.59 16.16 3.36
C THR A 74 -5.13 15.83 3.02
N VAL A 75 -4.22 16.80 3.02
CA VAL A 75 -2.77 16.55 2.86
C VAL A 75 -2.25 15.66 4.00
N ILE A 76 -2.53 16.02 5.26
CA ILE A 76 -2.10 15.22 6.42
C ILE A 76 -2.74 13.83 6.40
N ALA A 77 -4.04 13.74 6.08
CA ALA A 77 -4.77 12.49 6.02
C ALA A 77 -4.21 11.54 4.95
N THR A 78 -3.92 12.05 3.75
CA THR A 78 -3.32 11.27 2.66
C THR A 78 -1.93 10.77 3.04
N HIS A 79 -1.08 11.64 3.59
CA HIS A 79 0.25 11.25 4.05
C HIS A 79 0.19 10.18 5.15
N THR A 80 -0.70 10.35 6.13
CA THR A 80 -0.89 9.36 7.20
C THR A 80 -1.36 8.03 6.63
N SER A 81 -2.30 8.04 5.68
CA SER A 81 -2.80 6.84 5.01
C SER A 81 -1.70 6.08 4.28
N GLU A 82 -0.84 6.78 3.52
CA GLU A 82 0.28 6.16 2.83
C GLU A 82 1.34 5.61 3.79
N LEU A 83 1.60 6.28 4.92
CA LEU A 83 2.47 5.75 5.96
C LEU A 83 1.89 4.48 6.60
N VAL A 84 0.60 4.45 6.91
CA VAL A 84 -0.04 3.23 7.45
C VAL A 84 0.05 2.09 6.46
N LYS A 85 -0.18 2.33 5.16
CA LYS A 85 0.01 1.30 4.12
C LYS A 85 1.46 0.84 4.02
N LYS A 86 2.41 1.77 4.09
CA LYS A 86 3.86 1.48 4.02
C LYS A 86 4.33 0.60 5.17
N TYR A 87 3.80 0.84 6.38
CA TYR A 87 4.15 0.07 7.59
C TYR A 87 3.05 -0.93 7.99
N ALA A 88 2.21 -1.35 7.04
CA ALA A 88 1.05 -2.20 7.34
C ALA A 88 1.44 -3.55 8.00
N GLU A 89 2.62 -4.08 7.65
CA GLU A 89 3.18 -5.30 8.23
C GLU A 89 3.39 -5.26 9.75
N ASP A 90 3.64 -4.06 10.31
CA ASP A 90 3.89 -3.86 11.74
C ASP A 90 2.64 -3.98 12.62
N PHE A 91 1.47 -3.82 11.99
CA PHE A 91 0.16 -3.97 12.62
C PHE A 91 -0.29 -5.44 12.66
N ILE A 92 0.28 -6.31 11.83
CA ILE A 92 0.02 -7.75 11.85
C ILE A 92 0.82 -8.42 12.97
N THR A 93 0.31 -8.23 14.18
CA THR A 93 0.80 -8.88 15.39
C THR A 93 0.21 -10.29 15.53
N LYS A 94 0.68 -11.07 16.51
CA LYS A 94 0.09 -12.37 16.82
C LYS A 94 -1.39 -12.26 17.21
N ASP A 95 -1.72 -11.23 18.01
CA ASP A 95 -3.10 -10.97 18.44
C ASP A 95 -3.99 -10.52 17.27
N GLU A 96 -3.44 -9.71 16.36
CA GLU A 96 -4.19 -9.31 15.16
C GLU A 96 -4.50 -10.51 14.26
N VAL A 97 -3.52 -11.40 14.03
CA VAL A 97 -3.78 -12.65 13.28
C VAL A 97 -4.85 -13.49 13.96
N LYS A 98 -4.79 -13.65 15.29
CA LYS A 98 -5.81 -14.36 16.05
C LYS A 98 -7.20 -13.72 15.87
N SER A 99 -7.30 -12.40 16.01
CA SER A 99 -8.53 -11.64 15.81
C SER A 99 -9.11 -11.80 14.40
N LEU A 100 -8.26 -11.76 13.37
CA LEU A 100 -8.66 -11.99 11.98
C LEU A 100 -9.22 -13.40 11.76
N LEU A 101 -8.57 -14.43 12.33
CA LEU A 101 -9.04 -15.82 12.25
C LEU A 101 -10.36 -16.00 13.01
N GLU A 102 -10.49 -15.44 14.20
CA GLU A 102 -11.73 -15.49 15.00
C GLU A 102 -12.89 -14.80 14.29
N ARG A 103 -12.62 -13.67 13.62
CA ARG A 103 -13.63 -12.98 12.82
C ARG A 103 -14.07 -13.83 11.63
N LEU A 104 -13.13 -14.46 10.92
CA LEU A 104 -13.45 -15.32 9.78
C LEU A 104 -14.21 -16.59 10.21
N ALA A 105 -13.90 -17.13 11.38
CA ALA A 105 -14.54 -18.34 11.91
C ALA A 105 -16.05 -18.19 12.14
N LYS A 106 -16.56 -16.96 12.25
CA LYS A 106 -18.00 -16.70 12.38
C LYS A 106 -18.77 -17.16 11.14
N ASP A 107 -18.18 -16.98 9.97
CA ASP A 107 -18.80 -17.30 8.67
C ASP A 107 -18.22 -18.59 8.06
N TYR A 108 -16.92 -18.87 8.31
CA TYR A 108 -16.19 -20.00 7.76
C TYR A 108 -15.42 -20.78 8.86
N PRO A 109 -16.11 -21.43 9.81
CA PRO A 109 -15.47 -22.12 10.92
C PRO A 109 -14.59 -23.29 10.46
N THR A 110 -15.01 -24.05 9.44
CA THR A 110 -14.32 -25.26 8.98
C THR A 110 -12.89 -24.98 8.50
N ILE A 111 -12.72 -24.00 7.61
CA ILE A 111 -11.38 -23.66 7.09
C ILE A 111 -10.48 -23.09 8.19
N VAL A 112 -11.03 -22.34 9.16
CA VAL A 112 -10.25 -21.85 10.29
C VAL A 112 -9.79 -23.01 11.18
N GLU A 113 -10.65 -23.99 11.45
CA GLU A 113 -10.26 -25.21 12.17
C GLU A 113 -9.19 -26.01 11.42
N GLU A 114 -9.30 -26.15 10.11
CA GLU A 114 -8.27 -26.82 9.29
C GLU A 114 -6.94 -26.06 9.32
N SER A 115 -6.98 -24.73 9.29
CA SER A 115 -5.78 -23.88 9.33
C SER A 115 -4.98 -24.02 10.63
N LYS A 116 -5.57 -24.56 11.71
CA LYS A 116 -4.84 -24.85 12.97
C LYS A 116 -3.74 -25.88 12.82
N LYS A 117 -3.75 -26.68 11.74
CA LYS A 117 -2.65 -27.60 11.40
C LYS A 117 -1.41 -26.88 10.88
N ILE A 118 -1.58 -25.64 10.41
CA ILE A 118 -0.49 -24.81 9.90
C ILE A 118 0.13 -24.01 11.06
N PRO A 119 1.46 -23.94 11.16
CA PRO A 119 2.10 -23.07 12.14
C PRO A 119 1.61 -21.63 11.97
N THR A 120 1.04 -21.03 13.03
CA THR A 120 0.52 -19.64 12.98
C THR A 120 1.59 -18.63 12.56
N GLY A 121 2.86 -18.93 12.83
CA GLY A 121 3.99 -18.13 12.34
C GLY A 121 4.05 -18.05 10.81
N ALA A 122 3.78 -19.14 10.10
CA ALA A 122 3.76 -19.16 8.64
C ALA A 122 2.60 -18.33 8.07
N ILE A 123 1.39 -18.48 8.62
CA ILE A 123 0.23 -17.66 8.25
C ILE A 123 0.57 -16.18 8.45
N ARG A 124 1.10 -15.82 9.62
CA ARG A 124 1.51 -14.44 9.92
C ARG A 124 2.54 -13.91 8.93
N SER A 125 3.59 -14.68 8.64
CA SER A 125 4.64 -14.25 7.71
C SER A 125 4.11 -14.03 6.30
N VAL A 126 3.20 -14.87 5.81
CA VAL A 126 2.55 -14.67 4.50
C VAL A 126 1.69 -13.39 4.51
N LEU A 127 0.89 -13.15 5.54
CA LEU A 127 0.09 -11.91 5.65
C LEU A 127 0.97 -10.66 5.69
N GLN A 128 2.10 -10.72 6.40
CA GLN A 128 3.08 -9.63 6.45
C GLN A 128 3.71 -9.40 5.09
N ALA A 129 4.16 -10.46 4.39
CA ALA A 129 4.75 -10.37 3.06
C ALA A 129 3.77 -9.74 2.04
N LEU A 130 2.49 -10.14 2.06
CA LEU A 130 1.46 -9.53 1.21
C LEU A 130 1.32 -8.03 1.48
N LEU A 131 1.21 -7.63 2.75
CA LEU A 131 1.04 -6.21 3.11
C LEU A 131 2.30 -5.39 2.86
N HIS A 132 3.49 -5.98 2.97
CA HIS A 132 4.76 -5.33 2.63
C HIS A 132 4.76 -4.86 1.17
N GLU A 133 4.16 -5.64 0.27
CA GLU A 133 3.96 -5.28 -1.13
C GLU A 133 2.62 -4.57 -1.42
N LYS A 134 1.97 -4.03 -0.37
CA LYS A 134 0.67 -3.32 -0.44
C LYS A 134 -0.49 -4.19 -0.97
N ILE A 135 -0.40 -5.51 -0.89
CA ILE A 135 -1.47 -6.42 -1.28
C ILE A 135 -2.50 -6.55 -0.16
N PRO A 136 -3.79 -6.21 -0.41
CA PRO A 136 -4.82 -6.32 0.62
C PRO A 136 -5.09 -7.76 1.06
N ILE A 137 -5.16 -7.98 2.38
CA ILE A 137 -5.50 -9.28 3.00
C ILE A 137 -6.99 -9.44 3.31
N LYS A 138 -7.86 -8.65 2.66
CA LYS A 138 -9.31 -8.65 2.93
C LYS A 138 -10.03 -9.93 2.51
N ASP A 139 -9.46 -10.67 1.56
CA ASP A 139 -9.96 -11.98 1.09
C ASP A 139 -9.26 -13.10 1.88
N MET A 140 -9.49 -13.11 3.19
CA MET A 140 -8.87 -14.07 4.11
C MET A 140 -9.24 -15.53 3.81
N LEU A 141 -10.42 -15.76 3.21
CA LEU A 141 -10.85 -17.09 2.80
C LEU A 141 -9.90 -17.66 1.75
N THR A 142 -9.69 -16.94 0.64
CA THR A 142 -8.78 -17.39 -0.43
C THR A 142 -7.36 -17.56 0.10
N ILE A 143 -6.91 -16.66 0.98
CA ILE A 143 -5.57 -16.74 1.58
C ILE A 143 -5.43 -18.03 2.41
N LEU A 144 -6.36 -18.31 3.32
CA LEU A 144 -6.28 -19.50 4.19
C LEU A 144 -6.46 -20.81 3.45
N GLU A 145 -7.37 -20.88 2.47
CA GLU A 145 -7.52 -22.07 1.62
C GLU A 145 -6.21 -22.38 0.91
N THR A 146 -5.61 -21.36 0.28
CA THR A 146 -4.34 -21.54 -0.44
C THR A 146 -3.21 -21.96 0.48
N ILE A 147 -3.10 -21.35 1.66
CA ILE A 147 -2.06 -21.74 2.64
C ILE A 147 -2.29 -23.17 3.11
N THR A 148 -3.53 -23.54 3.46
CA THR A 148 -3.84 -24.87 4.02
C THR A 148 -3.62 -25.98 3.00
N ASP A 149 -3.93 -25.73 1.72
CA ASP A 149 -3.69 -26.68 0.62
C ASP A 149 -2.18 -26.90 0.37
N ILE A 150 -1.40 -25.82 0.34
CA ILE A 150 -0.06 -25.83 -0.24
C ILE A 150 1.02 -25.99 0.83
N ALA A 151 0.83 -25.44 2.02
CA ALA A 151 1.86 -25.42 3.07
C ALA A 151 2.43 -26.81 3.41
N PRO A 152 1.63 -27.89 3.49
CA PRO A 152 2.16 -29.24 3.72
C PRO A 152 3.10 -29.72 2.61
N LEU A 153 2.86 -29.31 1.35
CA LEU A 153 3.63 -29.73 0.18
C LEU A 153 5.00 -29.04 0.10
N VAL A 154 5.08 -27.82 0.63
CA VAL A 154 6.26 -26.94 0.53
C VAL A 154 6.92 -26.68 1.89
N GLN A 155 6.61 -27.51 2.89
CA GLN A 155 7.17 -27.44 4.24
C GLN A 155 7.00 -26.06 4.90
N ASN A 156 5.90 -25.38 4.60
CA ASN A 156 5.58 -24.02 5.05
C ASN A 156 6.54 -22.93 4.53
N ASP A 157 7.22 -23.14 3.40
CA ASP A 157 8.05 -22.13 2.75
C ASP A 157 7.23 -20.87 2.43
N VAL A 158 7.57 -19.76 3.08
CA VAL A 158 6.83 -18.50 3.00
C VAL A 158 6.93 -17.85 1.62
N ASN A 159 8.06 -18.02 0.91
CA ASN A 159 8.24 -17.43 -0.41
C ASN A 159 7.30 -18.12 -1.40
N ILE A 160 7.26 -19.46 -1.38
CA ILE A 160 6.36 -20.22 -2.26
C ILE A 160 4.90 -19.93 -1.90
N LEU A 161 4.55 -19.94 -0.61
CA LEU A 161 3.17 -19.65 -0.18
C LEU A 161 2.70 -18.26 -0.58
N THR A 162 3.56 -17.25 -0.43
CA THR A 162 3.25 -15.86 -0.82
C THR A 162 2.91 -15.77 -2.31
N GLU A 163 3.74 -16.35 -3.17
CA GLU A 163 3.50 -16.31 -4.62
C GLU A 163 2.23 -17.08 -5.02
N GLN A 164 1.96 -18.23 -4.39
CA GLN A 164 0.74 -18.99 -4.65
C GLN A 164 -0.52 -18.24 -4.21
N VAL A 165 -0.48 -17.59 -3.05
CA VAL A 165 -1.58 -16.74 -2.58
C VAL A 165 -1.78 -15.55 -3.53
N ARG A 166 -0.71 -14.89 -3.96
CA ARG A 166 -0.78 -13.79 -4.94
C ARG A 166 -1.42 -14.22 -6.25
N ALA A 167 -1.07 -15.40 -6.75
CA ALA A 167 -1.66 -15.96 -7.97
C ALA A 167 -3.19 -16.14 -7.85
N ARG A 168 -3.70 -16.58 -6.69
CA ARG A 168 -5.15 -16.70 -6.44
C ARG A 168 -5.84 -15.36 -6.17
N LEU A 169 -5.09 -14.31 -5.80
CA LEU A 169 -5.61 -12.97 -5.49
C LEU A 169 -5.59 -11.99 -6.67
N SER A 170 -5.45 -12.46 -7.92
CA SER A 170 -5.33 -11.60 -9.12
C SER A 170 -6.39 -10.49 -9.21
N ARG A 171 -7.67 -10.79 -8.88
CA ARG A 171 -8.76 -9.81 -8.84
C ARG A 171 -8.57 -8.74 -7.76
N VAL A 172 -8.09 -9.15 -6.59
CA VAL A 172 -7.82 -8.23 -5.46
C VAL A 172 -6.65 -7.33 -5.80
N ILE A 173 -5.55 -7.90 -6.28
CA ILE A 173 -4.32 -7.19 -6.68
C ILE A 173 -4.63 -6.19 -7.78
N THR A 174 -5.26 -6.62 -8.87
CA THR A 174 -5.59 -5.73 -10.00
C THR A 174 -6.44 -4.55 -9.54
N ASN A 175 -7.42 -4.77 -8.67
CA ASN A 175 -8.28 -3.69 -8.17
C ASN A 175 -7.56 -2.76 -7.18
N ALA A 176 -6.58 -3.25 -6.42
CA ALA A 176 -5.81 -2.43 -5.49
C ALA A 176 -4.89 -1.42 -6.19
N PHE A 177 -4.44 -1.74 -7.41
CA PHE A 177 -3.51 -0.92 -8.19
C PHE A 177 -4.15 -0.18 -9.38
N LYS A 178 -5.48 -0.21 -9.50
CA LYS A 178 -6.17 0.62 -10.49
C LYS A 178 -6.06 2.09 -10.12
N SER A 179 -5.81 2.92 -11.13
CA SER A 179 -6.01 4.36 -11.04
C SER A 179 -7.51 4.69 -10.93
N GLU A 180 -7.84 5.92 -10.57
CA GLU A 180 -9.22 6.40 -10.45
C GLU A 180 -10.02 6.27 -11.77
N ASP A 181 -9.33 6.30 -12.91
CA ASP A 181 -9.91 6.06 -14.25
C ASP A 181 -10.26 4.58 -14.52
N GLY A 182 -10.11 3.70 -13.53
CA GLY A 182 -10.42 2.28 -13.60
C GLY A 182 -9.39 1.42 -14.33
N ARG A 183 -8.29 2.02 -14.83
CA ARG A 183 -7.25 1.30 -15.56
C ARG A 183 -6.05 1.03 -14.65
N LEU A 184 -5.44 -0.13 -14.85
CA LEU A 184 -4.13 -0.44 -14.28
C LEU A 184 -3.08 0.03 -15.29
N LYS A 185 -2.30 1.04 -14.91
CA LYS A 185 -1.19 1.57 -15.72
C LYS A 185 0.08 0.89 -15.26
N PHE A 186 0.84 0.29 -16.18
CA PHE A 186 2.03 -0.50 -15.86
C PHE A 186 3.18 -0.21 -16.83
N LEU A 187 4.37 -0.59 -16.39
CA LEU A 187 5.59 -0.60 -17.19
C LEU A 187 6.04 -2.04 -17.36
N THR A 188 6.66 -2.36 -18.49
CA THR A 188 7.28 -3.65 -18.75
C THR A 188 8.74 -3.45 -19.12
N PHE A 189 9.53 -4.51 -18.95
CA PHE A 189 10.87 -4.56 -19.50
C PHE A 189 10.79 -4.77 -21.02
N SER A 190 11.82 -4.34 -21.75
CA SER A 190 11.98 -4.75 -23.15
C SER A 190 12.33 -6.23 -23.20
N THR A 191 12.04 -6.90 -24.32
CA THR A 191 12.37 -8.32 -24.53
C THR A 191 13.84 -8.63 -24.22
N ASP A 192 14.76 -7.77 -24.65
CA ASP A 192 16.20 -7.94 -24.39
C ASP A 192 16.53 -7.82 -22.89
N SER A 193 15.88 -6.90 -22.18
CA SER A 193 16.06 -6.72 -20.74
C SER A 193 15.48 -7.90 -19.95
N GLU A 194 14.32 -8.42 -20.35
CA GLU A 194 13.73 -9.62 -19.75
C GLU A 194 14.64 -10.84 -19.91
N GLN A 195 15.14 -11.08 -21.13
CA GLN A 195 16.08 -12.18 -21.39
C GLN A 195 17.38 -12.03 -20.60
N PHE A 196 17.90 -10.80 -20.50
CA PHE A 196 19.08 -10.52 -19.70
C PHE A 196 18.85 -10.89 -18.22
N LEU A 197 17.73 -10.46 -17.63
CA LEU A 197 17.40 -10.76 -16.23
C LEU A 197 17.20 -12.26 -15.99
N LEU A 198 16.46 -12.93 -16.86
CA LEU A 198 16.24 -14.39 -16.78
C LEU A 198 17.56 -15.17 -16.84
N ASN A 199 18.50 -14.77 -17.70
CA ASN A 199 19.82 -15.39 -17.80
C ASN A 199 20.71 -15.17 -16.58
N LYS A 200 20.42 -14.14 -15.76
CA LYS A 200 21.17 -13.83 -14.53
C LYS A 200 20.50 -14.38 -13.27
N LEU A 201 19.24 -14.78 -13.34
CA LEU A 201 18.52 -15.36 -12.22
C LEU A 201 19.14 -16.72 -11.86
N ARG A 202 19.43 -16.90 -10.56
CA ARG A 202 19.91 -18.18 -10.01
C ARG A 202 19.01 -18.56 -8.85
N GLU A 203 18.44 -19.75 -8.88
CA GLU A 203 17.78 -20.33 -7.73
C GLU A 203 18.83 -20.92 -6.79
N ASN A 204 19.08 -20.24 -5.67
CA ASN A 204 19.81 -20.82 -4.56
C ASN A 204 18.76 -21.35 -3.58
N GLY A 205 18.33 -22.60 -3.75
CA GLY A 205 17.44 -23.24 -2.79
C GLY A 205 18.10 -23.31 -1.42
N THR A 206 17.37 -22.93 -0.36
CA THR A 206 17.70 -23.35 1.01
C THR A 206 17.40 -24.84 1.11
N SER A 207 18.42 -25.65 0.79
CA SER A 207 18.43 -27.09 1.06
C SER A 207 18.45 -27.38 2.56
#